data_AF-A0A0H5Q0E1-F1
#
_entry.id   AF-A0A0H5Q0E1-F1
#
_cell.length_a   1.000
_cell.length_b   1.000
_cell.length_c   1.000
_cell.angle_alpha   90.00
_cell.angle_beta   90.00
_cell.angle_gamma   90.00
#
_symmetry.space_group_name_H-M   'P 1'
#
loop_
_entity.id
_entity.type
_entity.pdbx_description
1 polymer ?
#
loop_
_entity_poly.entity_id
_entity_poly.type
_entity_poly.pdbx_seq_one_letter_code
_entity_poly.pdbx_strand_id
1 'polypeptide(L)' 'MKSKKNELIATLVLLSMGLLAACKEETKSYDWYLDNKEDAYRVYEKCQKSGEGSDNCENARRAYNAHERAKQFGYSLK' A
#
# COMPACT_ATOMS: atom_id res chain seq x y z
N MET A 1 22.27 37.91 -5.29
CA MET A 1 22.03 37.34 -6.63
C MET A 1 22.24 35.83 -6.51
N LYS A 2 21.16 35.02 -6.51
CA LYS A 2 21.29 33.55 -6.40
C LYS A 2 21.85 33.01 -7.72
N SER A 3 22.89 32.18 -7.63
CA SER A 3 23.52 31.56 -8.80
C SER A 3 22.53 30.62 -9.49
N LYS A 4 22.31 30.77 -10.80
CA LYS A 4 21.44 29.88 -11.61
C LYS A 4 21.84 28.40 -11.45
N LYS A 5 23.11 28.12 -11.14
CA LYS A 5 23.63 26.77 -10.85
C LYS A 5 23.08 26.22 -9.52
N ASN A 6 22.93 27.07 -8.51
CA ASN A 6 22.39 26.68 -7.20
C ASN A 6 20.87 26.41 -7.28
N GLU A 7 20.14 27.12 -8.14
CA GLU A 7 18.72 26.82 -8.40
C GLU A 7 18.56 25.48 -9.10
N LEU A 8 19.35 25.19 -10.13
CA LEU A 8 19.32 23.90 -10.84
C LEU A 8 19.61 22.71 -9.92
N ILE A 9 20.58 22.84 -9.02
CA ILE A 9 20.92 21.79 -8.04
C ILE A 9 19.77 21.58 -7.06
N ALA A 10 19.15 22.65 -6.56
CA ALA A 10 18.02 22.56 -5.63
C ALA A 10 16.82 21.84 -6.26
N THR A 11 16.52 22.13 -7.53
CA THR A 11 15.40 21.48 -8.24
C THR A 11 15.65 19.99 -8.47
N LEU A 12 16.89 19.59 -8.80
CA LEU A 12 17.24 18.18 -9.00
C LEU A 12 17.13 17.36 -7.70
N VAL A 13 17.52 17.93 -6.55
CA VAL A 13 17.42 17.28 -5.25
C VAL A 13 15.96 17.08 -4.83
N LEU A 14 15.08 18.05 -5.10
CA LEU A 14 13.66 17.93 -4.82
C LEU A 14 12.97 16.87 -5.71
N LEU A 15 13.38 16.75 -6.97
CA LEU A 15 12.84 15.74 -7.89
C LEU A 15 13.22 14.31 -7.47
N SER A 16 14.45 14.09 -7.02
CA SER A 16 14.93 12.75 -6.64
C SER A 16 14.26 12.24 -5.35
N MET A 17 13.92 13.13 -4.42
CA MET A 17 13.14 12.78 -3.22
C MET A 17 11.71 12.36 -3.55
N GLY A 18 11.09 12.95 -4.58
CA GLY A 18 9.76 12.54 -5.06
C GLY A 18 9.74 11.15 -5.70
N LEU A 19 10.83 10.74 -6.35
CA LEU A 19 10.96 9.42 -6.97
C LEU A 19 11.14 8.28 -5.93
N LEU A 20 11.74 8.57 -4.78
CA LEU A 20 11.85 7.60 -3.68
C LEU A 20 10.49 7.27 -3.04
N ALA A 21 9.52 8.19 -3.10
CA ALA A 21 8.15 7.93 -2.68
C ALA A 21 7.38 6.98 -3.63
N ALA A 22 7.94 6.72 -4.83
CA ALA A 22 7.40 5.79 -5.81
C ALA A 22 8.05 4.39 -5.77
N CYS A 23 8.78 4.05 -4.70
CA CYS A 23 9.14 2.66 -4.44
C CYS A 23 7.86 1.83 -4.34
N LYS A 24 7.62 0.98 -5.35
CA LYS A 24 6.56 -0.02 -5.30
C LYS A 24 6.80 -0.90 -4.09
N GLU A 25 5.82 -0.94 -3.21
CA GLU A 25 5.80 -1.86 -2.08
C GLU A 25 5.91 -3.29 -2.60
N GLU A 26 6.66 -4.14 -1.89
CA GLU A 26 6.75 -5.56 -2.24
C GLU A 26 5.35 -6.16 -2.29
N THR A 27 5.07 -6.94 -3.34
CA THR A 27 3.79 -7.65 -3.45
C THR A 27 3.71 -8.74 -2.39
N LYS A 28 2.82 -8.56 -1.41
CA LYS A 28 2.47 -9.56 -0.40
C LYS A 28 1.39 -10.48 -0.96
N SER A 29 1.49 -11.77 -0.63
CA SER A 29 0.54 -12.78 -1.08
C SER A 29 -0.78 -12.67 -0.32
N TYR A 30 -1.83 -13.30 -0.86
CA TYR A 30 -3.10 -13.49 -0.15
C TYR A 30 -2.90 -14.18 1.21
N ASP A 31 -2.12 -15.26 1.28
CA ASP A 31 -1.90 -16.00 2.53
C ASP A 31 -1.20 -15.15 3.59
N TRP A 32 -0.25 -14.30 3.18
CA TRP A 32 0.38 -13.36 4.10
C TRP A 32 -0.66 -12.40 4.69
N TYR A 33 -1.55 -11.82 3.87
CA TYR A 33 -2.63 -10.97 4.38
C TYR A 33 -3.68 -11.74 5.18
N LEU A 34 -3.88 -13.02 4.89
CA LEU A 34 -4.77 -13.88 5.67
C LEU A 34 -4.23 -14.03 7.09
N ASP A 35 -2.94 -14.31 7.23
CA ASP A 35 -2.24 -14.44 8.52
C ASP A 35 -1.96 -13.08 9.20
N ASN A 36 -2.08 -11.95 8.47
CA ASN A 36 -1.83 -10.59 8.97
C ASN A 36 -3.08 -9.71 8.78
N LYS A 37 -4.12 -10.01 9.57
CA LYS A 37 -5.46 -9.41 9.44
C LYS A 37 -5.44 -7.88 9.48
N GLU A 38 -4.71 -7.27 10.40
CA GLU A 38 -4.66 -5.82 10.60
C GLU A 38 -4.09 -5.12 9.36
N ASP A 39 -3.09 -5.74 8.72
CA ASP A 39 -2.50 -5.25 7.48
C ASP A 39 -3.48 -5.40 6.31
N ALA A 40 -4.21 -6.51 6.22
CA ALA A 40 -5.25 -6.68 5.20
C ALA A 40 -6.32 -5.58 5.29
N TYR A 41 -6.77 -5.24 6.50
CA TYR A 41 -7.79 -4.19 6.71
C TYR A 41 -7.24 -2.82 6.36
N ARG A 42 -6.05 -2.47 6.84
CA ARG A 42 -5.42 -1.17 6.58
C ARG A 42 -5.16 -0.96 5.08
N VAL A 43 -4.62 -1.96 4.41
CA VAL A 43 -4.32 -1.88 2.97
C VAL A 43 -5.61 -1.82 2.17
N TYR A 44 -6.61 -2.63 2.50
CA TYR A 44 -7.91 -2.59 1.82
C TYR A 44 -8.59 -1.21 1.95
N GLU A 45 -8.60 -0.61 3.14
CA GLU A 45 -9.14 0.74 3.36
C GLU A 45 -8.38 1.80 2.54
N LYS A 46 -7.05 1.70 2.50
CA LYS A 46 -6.22 2.59 1.66
C LYS A 46 -6.59 2.45 0.18
N CYS A 47 -6.73 1.23 -0.32
CA CYS A 47 -7.08 0.94 -1.72
C CYS A 47 -8.46 1.48 -2.09
N GLN A 48 -9.45 1.40 -1.19
CA GLN A 48 -10.77 2.00 -1.41
C GLN A 48 -10.69 3.53 -1.56
N LYS A 49 -9.85 4.20 -0.76
CA LYS A 49 -9.68 5.66 -0.81
C LYS A 49 -8.90 6.13 -2.03
N SER A 50 -7.88 5.39 -2.45
CA SER A 50 -7.03 5.77 -3.58
C SER A 50 -7.60 5.36 -4.95
N GLY A 51 -8.48 4.34 -4.99
CA GLY A 51 -8.91 3.71 -6.23
C GLY A 51 -7.81 2.85 -6.89
N GLU A 52 -6.79 2.47 -6.13
CA GLU A 52 -5.66 1.68 -6.62
C GLU A 52 -6.07 0.22 -6.88
N GLY A 53 -5.65 -0.32 -8.02
CA GLY A 53 -5.87 -1.71 -8.43
C GLY A 53 -4.59 -2.54 -8.48
N SER A 54 -3.71 -2.43 -7.48
CA SER A 54 -2.48 -3.23 -7.41
C SER A 54 -2.74 -4.66 -6.91
N ASP A 55 -1.77 -5.55 -7.11
CA ASP A 55 -1.83 -6.92 -6.58
C ASP A 55 -1.99 -6.96 -5.05
N ASN A 56 -1.38 -6.00 -4.34
CA ASN A 56 -1.58 -5.84 -2.89
C ASN A 56 -3.02 -5.46 -2.56
N CYS A 57 -3.64 -4.57 -3.33
CA CYS A 57 -5.06 -4.24 -3.16
C CYS A 57 -5.96 -5.47 -3.39
N GLU A 58 -5.67 -6.27 -4.40
CA GLU A 58 -6.45 -7.49 -4.67
C GLU A 58 -6.29 -8.54 -3.57
N ASN A 59 -5.06 -8.80 -3.15
CA ASN A 59 -4.76 -9.79 -2.11
C ASN A 59 -5.34 -9.36 -0.75
N ALA A 60 -5.17 -8.09 -0.37
CA ALA A 60 -5.74 -7.53 0.85
C ALA A 60 -7.28 -7.58 0.83
N ARG A 61 -7.92 -7.23 -0.29
CA ARG A 61 -9.38 -7.31 -0.44
C ARG A 61 -9.90 -8.74 -0.24
N ARG A 62 -9.23 -9.73 -0.83
CA ARG A 62 -9.62 -11.14 -0.69
C ARG A 62 -9.47 -11.61 0.77
N ALA A 63 -8.38 -11.26 1.43
CA ALA A 63 -8.15 -11.61 2.84
C ALA A 63 -9.16 -10.92 3.77
N TYR A 64 -9.43 -9.62 3.56
CA TYR A 64 -10.48 -8.87 4.27
C TYR A 64 -11.83 -9.59 4.17
N ASN A 65 -12.26 -9.96 2.95
CA ASN A 65 -13.53 -10.65 2.75
C ASN A 65 -13.57 -12.03 3.41
N ALA A 66 -12.44 -12.75 3.46
CA ALA A 66 -12.36 -14.03 4.15
C ALA A 66 -12.56 -13.86 5.66
N HIS A 67 -11.92 -12.87 6.27
CA HIS A 67 -12.07 -12.52 7.70
C HIS A 67 -13.49 -12.07 8.04
N GLU A 68 -14.12 -11.22 7.20
CA GLU A 68 -15.51 -10.79 7.41
C GLU A 68 -16.49 -11.97 7.30
N ARG A 69 -16.27 -12.87 6.34
CA ARG A 69 -17.05 -14.10 6.21
C ARG A 69 -16.88 -15.00 7.44
N ALA A 70 -15.66 -15.16 7.93
CA ALA A 70 -15.37 -15.95 9.12
C ALA A 70 -16.13 -15.45 10.35
N LYS A 71 -16.06 -14.14 10.57
CA LYS A 71 -16.81 -13.46 11.62
C LYS A 71 -18.31 -13.67 11.48
N GLN A 72 -18.87 -13.58 10.27
CA GLN A 72 -20.29 -13.80 10.02
C GLN A 72 -20.75 -15.21 10.42
N PHE A 73 -19.90 -16.23 10.24
CA PHE A 73 -20.22 -17.63 10.54
C PHE A 73 -19.69 -18.10 11.91
N GLY A 74 -19.12 -17.20 12.72
CA GLY A 74 -18.63 -17.53 14.06
C GLY A 74 -17.39 -18.42 14.10
N TYR A 75 -16.60 -18.48 13.02
CA TYR A 75 -15.29 -19.14 13.03
C TYR A 75 -14.16 -18.11 12.96
N SER A 76 -12.97 -18.51 13.41
CA SER A 76 -11.76 -17.70 13.27
C SER A 76 -10.91 -18.31 12.16
N LEU A 77 -10.43 -17.46 11.27
CA LEU A 77 -9.29 -17.79 10.42
C LEU A 77 -8.01 -17.68 11.27
N LYS A 78 -6.92 -18.22 10.72
CA LYS A 78 -5.60 -18.09 11.33
C LYS A 78 -5.25 -16.63 11.57
#